data_AF-A0A452ZEA8-F1
#
_entry.id   AF-A0A452ZEA8-F1
#
_cell.length_a   1.000
_cell.length_b   1.000
_cell.length_c   1.000
_cell.angle_alpha   90.00
_cell.angle_beta   90.00
_cell.angle_gamma   90.00
#
_symmetry.space_group_name_H-M   'P 1'
#
loop_
_entity.id
_entity.type
_entity.pdbx_description
1 polymer ?
#
loop_
_entity_poly.entity_id
_entity_poly.type
_entity_poly.pdbx_seq_one_letter_code
_entity_poly.pdbx_strand_id
1 'polypeptide(L)'
;MNGSDESTNNNPPEIEIPTLITWSQGGNEVFVEGSWDNWTSRKVLERSGKDHAVLLVLPSGIYHYRMIVDGVPRYVSELPHVTDERGQVANLLDVHEYIPDSLDSVAEFDAPPSPEHSYNMEFPTDEELTKQDPPALPPQLLMTALGGTDHSDELAPKAKPQHVVLNHLFIEKGWGAQSLLALGLTHRFQSKYVNFVLYKPLVRR
;
A
#
# COMPACT_ATOMS: atom_id res chain seq x y z
N MET A 1 -40.98 -36.48 2.58
CA MET A 1 -39.53 -36.47 2.31
C MET A 1 -39.01 -35.09 2.68
N ASN A 2 -38.10 -35.02 3.64
CA ASN A 2 -37.41 -33.81 4.09
C ASN A 2 -36.43 -33.36 3.01
N GLY A 3 -36.52 -32.10 2.57
CA GLY A 3 -35.45 -31.40 1.87
C GLY A 3 -34.89 -30.34 2.81
N SER A 4 -33.73 -30.62 3.41
CA SER A 4 -32.97 -29.66 4.20
C SER A 4 -32.17 -28.78 3.25
N ASP A 5 -32.53 -27.49 3.16
CA ASP A 5 -31.72 -26.45 2.53
C ASP A 5 -30.48 -26.20 3.40
N GLU A 6 -29.35 -26.74 2.97
CA GLU A 6 -28.03 -26.45 3.55
C GLU A 6 -27.51 -25.15 2.91
N SER A 7 -27.73 -24.04 3.60
CA SER A 7 -27.14 -22.74 3.24
C SER A 7 -25.63 -22.81 3.47
N THR A 8 -24.87 -23.01 2.39
CA THR A 8 -23.42 -22.87 2.40
C THR A 8 -23.05 -21.42 2.67
N ASN A 9 -22.70 -21.12 3.93
CA ASN A 9 -22.07 -19.85 4.31
C ASN A 9 -20.67 -19.79 3.67
N ASN A 10 -20.60 -19.31 2.44
CA ASN A 10 -19.36 -18.94 1.78
C ASN A 10 -18.87 -17.60 2.34
N ASN A 11 -18.45 -17.59 3.60
CA ASN A 11 -17.60 -16.50 4.08
C ASN A 11 -16.20 -16.73 3.50
N PRO A 12 -15.57 -15.71 2.88
CA PRO A 12 -14.16 -15.82 2.51
C PRO A 12 -13.33 -16.15 3.75
N PRO A 13 -12.23 -16.91 3.61
CA PRO A 13 -11.37 -17.23 4.74
C PRO A 13 -10.92 -15.93 5.43
N GLU A 14 -11.15 -15.82 6.73
CA GLU A 14 -10.66 -14.69 7.53
C GLU A 14 -9.14 -14.68 7.43
N ILE A 15 -8.59 -13.59 6.88
CA ILE A 15 -7.14 -13.44 6.74
C ILE A 15 -6.57 -13.17 8.12
N GLU A 16 -5.79 -14.13 8.62
CA GLU A 16 -5.06 -14.05 9.87
C GLU A 16 -3.70 -13.34 9.66
N ILE A 17 -3.48 -12.25 10.40
CA ILE A 17 -2.33 -11.35 10.22
C ILE A 17 -1.43 -11.41 11.48
N PRO A 18 -0.15 -11.81 11.35
CA PRO A 18 0.82 -11.73 12.43
C PRO A 18 1.07 -10.26 12.82
N THR A 19 0.73 -9.93 14.06
CA THR A 19 0.74 -8.58 14.61
C THR A 19 1.64 -8.54 15.84
N LEU A 20 2.68 -7.70 15.78
CA LEU A 20 3.64 -7.53 16.88
C LEU A 20 3.16 -6.42 17.83
N ILE A 21 3.04 -6.74 19.12
CA ILE A 21 2.78 -5.76 20.18
C ILE A 21 4.01 -5.65 21.07
N THR A 22 4.45 -4.41 21.33
CA THR A 22 5.69 -4.13 22.07
C THR A 22 5.47 -3.17 23.22
N TRP A 23 6.28 -3.32 24.27
CA TRP A 23 6.34 -2.44 25.43
C TRP A 23 7.79 -2.18 25.84
N SER A 24 8.23 -0.93 25.84
CA SER A 24 9.65 -0.54 26.01
C SER A 24 9.95 0.27 27.28
N GLN A 25 8.97 0.40 28.17
CA GLN A 25 9.08 1.23 29.38
C GLN A 25 9.55 0.42 30.61
N GLY A 26 9.97 -0.84 30.43
CA GLY A 26 10.37 -1.73 31.52
C GLY A 26 9.21 -2.29 32.34
N GLY A 27 9.52 -3.17 33.29
CA GLY A 27 8.57 -3.93 34.10
C GLY A 27 9.14 -5.31 34.43
N ASN A 28 8.62 -5.98 35.46
CA ASN A 28 9.01 -7.36 35.73
C ASN A 28 8.09 -8.32 34.99
N GLU A 29 6.78 -8.16 35.17
CA GLU A 29 5.77 -8.98 34.54
C GLU A 29 4.88 -8.10 33.66
N VAL A 30 4.90 -8.37 32.35
CA VAL A 30 4.14 -7.59 31.36
C VAL A 30 3.21 -8.53 30.60
N PHE A 31 1.93 -8.17 30.59
CA PHE A 31 0.90 -8.88 29.84
C PHE A 31 0.17 -7.91 28.91
N VAL A 32 -0.51 -8.46 27.90
CA VAL A 32 -1.48 -7.75 27.09
C VAL A 32 -2.83 -8.45 27.15
N GLU A 33 -3.89 -7.66 27.18
CA GLU A 33 -5.28 -8.09 27.01
C GLU A 33 -5.98 -7.14 26.04
N GLY A 34 -6.95 -7.66 25.29
CA GLY A 34 -7.60 -6.87 24.25
C GLY A 34 -8.95 -7.41 23.84
N SER A 35 -9.62 -6.66 22.96
CA SER A 35 -10.99 -6.92 22.53
C SER A 35 -11.13 -8.13 21.60
N TRP A 36 -10.04 -8.68 21.08
CA TRP A 36 -10.05 -9.85 20.18
C TRP A 36 -10.65 -11.11 20.82
N ASP A 37 -10.64 -11.21 22.16
CA ASP A 37 -11.24 -12.31 22.90
C ASP A 37 -12.23 -11.82 23.97
N ASN A 38 -12.82 -10.64 23.77
CA ASN A 38 -13.66 -9.97 24.76
C ASN A 38 -12.97 -9.74 26.12
N TRP A 39 -11.67 -9.42 26.12
CA TRP A 39 -10.89 -9.11 27.33
C TRP A 39 -10.82 -10.28 28.33
N THR A 40 -10.88 -11.51 27.83
CA THR A 40 -10.96 -12.71 28.67
C THR A 40 -9.59 -13.32 28.97
N SER A 41 -8.63 -13.20 28.05
CA SER A 41 -7.29 -13.77 28.23
C SER A 41 -6.21 -12.71 28.35
N ARG A 42 -5.17 -13.05 29.12
CA ARG A 42 -3.93 -12.28 29.23
C ARG A 42 -2.81 -13.04 28.54
N LYS A 43 -2.12 -12.39 27.61
CA LYS A 43 -0.95 -12.94 26.92
C LYS A 43 0.31 -12.35 27.55
N VAL A 44 1.24 -13.21 27.95
CA VAL A 44 2.55 -12.79 28.49
C VAL A 44 3.39 -12.21 27.35
N LEU A 45 4.10 -11.11 27.62
CA LEU A 45 5.11 -10.58 26.71
C LEU A 45 6.49 -11.13 27.08
N GLU A 46 7.22 -11.60 26.08
CA GLU A 46 8.60 -12.06 26.21
C GLU A 46 9.52 -10.87 26.46
N ARG A 47 10.39 -10.99 27.46
CA ARG A 47 11.30 -9.91 27.88
C ARG A 47 12.63 -9.99 27.14
N SER A 48 13.04 -8.88 26.56
CA SER A 48 14.37 -8.64 25.99
C SER A 48 14.97 -7.37 26.61
N GLY A 49 15.78 -7.53 27.65
CA GLY A 49 16.35 -6.40 28.40
C GLY A 49 15.27 -5.55 29.10
N LYS A 50 15.04 -4.35 28.57
CA LYS A 50 13.98 -3.42 29.02
C LYS A 50 12.70 -3.53 28.20
N ASP A 51 12.78 -4.16 27.03
CA ASP A 51 11.69 -4.26 26.07
C ASP A 51 10.96 -5.59 26.27
N HIS A 52 9.69 -5.59 25.94
CA HIS A 52 8.77 -6.72 26.05
C HIS A 52 7.99 -6.82 24.74
N ALA A 53 7.79 -8.02 24.21
CA ALA A 53 7.06 -8.21 22.96
C ALA A 53 6.21 -9.49 22.94
N VAL A 54 5.15 -9.47 22.15
CA VAL A 54 4.37 -10.67 21.80
C VAL A 54 3.91 -10.59 20.35
N LEU A 55 3.95 -11.72 19.66
CA LEU A 55 3.38 -11.87 18.32
C LEU A 55 2.00 -12.52 18.46
N LEU A 56 0.94 -11.82 18.04
CA LEU A 56 -0.42 -12.33 17.99
C LEU A 56 -0.83 -12.54 16.54
N VAL A 57 -1.59 -13.59 16.27
CA VAL A 57 -2.22 -13.80 14.96
C VAL A 57 -3.67 -13.38 15.11
N LEU A 58 -4.05 -12.29 14.43
CA LEU A 58 -5.36 -11.65 14.57
C LEU A 58 -6.02 -11.52 13.18
N PRO A 59 -7.35 -11.73 13.07
CA PRO A 59 -8.09 -11.36 11.87
C PRO A 59 -7.96 -9.86 11.56
N SER A 60 -8.22 -9.47 10.31
CA SER A 60 -8.30 -8.05 9.97
C SER A 60 -9.42 -7.34 10.74
N GLY A 61 -9.12 -6.24 11.41
CA GLY A 61 -10.09 -5.47 12.18
C GLY A 61 -9.44 -4.42 13.08
N ILE A 62 -10.27 -3.60 13.71
CA ILE A 62 -9.85 -2.62 14.72
C ILE A 62 -10.07 -3.20 16.11
N TYR A 63 -9.00 -3.32 16.87
CA TYR A 63 -9.01 -3.84 18.23
C TYR A 63 -8.62 -2.79 19.25
N HIS A 64 -9.08 -2.98 20.47
CA HIS A 64 -8.67 -2.22 21.63
C HIS A 64 -7.82 -3.11 22.53
N TYR A 65 -6.72 -2.60 23.07
CA TYR A 65 -5.89 -3.38 23.98
C TYR A 65 -5.31 -2.51 25.09
N ARG A 66 -4.87 -3.16 26.16
CA ARG A 66 -4.11 -2.52 27.25
C ARG A 66 -3.01 -3.42 27.74
N MET A 67 -1.98 -2.79 28.26
CA MET A 67 -0.85 -3.45 28.89
C MET A 67 -1.13 -3.63 30.37
N ILE A 68 -0.80 -4.78 30.94
CA ILE A 68 -0.80 -4.99 32.39
C ILE A 68 0.65 -5.14 32.80
N VAL A 69 1.17 -4.12 33.49
CA VAL A 69 2.58 -4.04 33.91
C VAL A 69 2.61 -4.13 35.42
N ASP A 70 3.23 -5.18 35.95
CA ASP A 70 3.34 -5.44 37.39
C ASP A 70 1.96 -5.38 38.09
N GLY A 71 0.93 -5.92 37.42
CA GLY A 71 -0.45 -5.97 37.89
C GLY A 71 -1.27 -4.70 37.67
N VAL A 72 -0.69 -3.64 37.12
CA VAL A 72 -1.38 -2.35 36.91
C VAL A 72 -1.66 -2.11 35.43
N PRO A 73 -2.90 -1.73 35.04
CA PRO A 73 -3.21 -1.37 33.66
C PRO A 73 -2.45 -0.10 33.23
N ARG A 74 -1.91 -0.18 32.01
CA ARG A 74 -1.11 0.81 31.32
C ARG A 74 -1.46 0.81 29.84
N TYR A 75 -1.07 1.86 29.16
CA TYR A 75 -1.19 2.02 27.71
C TYR A 75 0.11 2.66 27.20
N VAL A 76 0.33 2.57 25.89
CA VAL A 76 1.45 3.20 25.21
C VAL A 76 1.01 4.60 24.76
N SER A 77 1.59 5.65 25.33
CA SER A 77 1.20 7.05 25.06
C SER A 77 1.42 7.47 23.61
N GLU A 78 2.45 6.92 22.97
CA GLU A 78 2.84 7.25 21.59
C GLU A 78 1.93 6.61 20.54
N LEU A 79 1.06 5.67 20.93
CA LEU A 79 0.15 4.98 20.01
C LEU A 79 -1.26 5.59 20.09
N PRO A 80 -2.05 5.49 19.01
CA PRO A 80 -3.46 5.86 19.05
C PRO A 80 -4.18 5.18 20.21
N HIS A 81 -5.03 5.93 20.93
CA HIS A 81 -5.72 5.44 22.10
C HIS A 81 -7.07 6.14 22.29
N VAL A 82 -7.97 5.48 23.00
CA VAL A 82 -9.30 5.96 23.34
C VAL A 82 -9.50 5.84 24.85
N THR A 83 -10.29 6.75 25.41
CA THR A 83 -10.70 6.72 26.81
C THR A 83 -12.18 6.40 26.89
N ASP A 84 -12.56 5.40 27.70
CA ASP A 84 -13.97 5.04 27.93
C ASP A 84 -14.65 6.03 28.90
N GLU A 85 -15.98 5.93 29.02
CA GLU A 85 -16.79 6.77 29.94
C GLU A 85 -16.42 6.60 31.42
N ARG A 86 -15.69 5.52 31.74
CA ARG A 86 -15.23 5.19 33.10
C ARG A 86 -13.79 5.68 33.34
N GLY A 87 -13.18 6.37 32.37
CA GLY A 87 -11.83 6.92 32.44
C GLY A 87 -10.71 5.91 32.16
N GLN A 88 -11.01 4.70 31.69
CA GLN A 88 -10.02 3.71 31.32
C GLN A 88 -9.52 3.97 29.90
N VAL A 89 -8.19 3.92 29.74
CA VAL A 89 -7.52 4.15 28.47
C VAL A 89 -7.13 2.81 27.84
N ALA A 90 -7.41 2.66 26.55
CA ALA A 90 -6.97 1.52 25.74
C ALA A 90 -6.32 2.03 24.44
N ASN A 91 -5.26 1.35 24.01
CA ASN A 91 -4.66 1.58 22.71
C ASN A 91 -5.55 1.00 21.61
N LEU A 92 -5.55 1.67 20.46
CA LEU A 92 -6.17 1.20 19.23
C LEU A 92 -5.14 0.42 18.41
N LEU A 93 -5.56 -0.71 17.86
CA LEU A 93 -4.76 -1.58 17.01
C LEU A 93 -5.56 -1.83 15.73
N ASP A 94 -5.13 -1.21 14.64
CA ASP A 94 -5.68 -1.46 13.30
C ASP A 94 -4.90 -2.59 12.64
N VAL A 95 -5.52 -3.76 12.54
CA VAL A 95 -4.98 -4.95 11.88
C VAL A 95 -5.57 -5.00 10.48
N HIS A 96 -4.76 -4.70 9.48
CA HIS A 96 -5.15 -4.79 8.08
C HIS A 96 -4.09 -5.54 7.27
N GLU A 97 -4.51 -6.10 6.14
CA GLU A 97 -3.61 -6.81 5.25
C GLU A 97 -2.46 -5.88 4.82
N TYR A 98 -1.22 -6.32 5.02
CA TYR A 98 -0.06 -5.60 4.50
C TYR A 98 -0.12 -5.63 2.98
N ILE A 99 -0.48 -4.50 2.36
CA ILE A 99 -0.43 -4.32 0.91
C ILE A 99 1.03 -3.96 0.58
N PRO A 100 1.84 -4.86 -0.02
CA PRO A 100 3.26 -4.61 -0.25
C PRO A 100 3.57 -3.41 -1.15
N ASP A 101 2.55 -2.93 -1.87
CA ASP A 101 2.62 -1.80 -2.79
C ASP A 101 2.06 -0.49 -2.18
N SER A 102 1.64 -0.50 -0.90
CA SER A 102 1.24 0.69 -0.14
C SER A 102 2.46 1.59 0.08
N LEU A 103 2.52 2.72 -0.62
CA LEU A 103 3.61 3.70 -0.51
C LEU A 103 3.53 4.53 0.78
N ASP A 104 2.42 4.47 1.51
CA ASP A 104 2.20 5.28 2.71
C ASP A 104 3.22 5.00 3.82
N SER A 105 3.94 3.88 3.74
CA SER A 105 4.90 3.44 4.76
C SER A 105 6.36 3.82 4.48
N VAL A 106 6.71 4.34 3.29
CA VAL A 106 8.12 4.56 2.94
C VAL A 106 8.37 5.95 2.34
N ALA A 107 8.33 6.96 3.22
CA ALA A 107 8.59 8.37 2.90
C ALA A 107 9.95 8.62 2.20
N GLU A 108 10.92 7.70 2.29
CA GLU A 108 12.22 7.82 1.63
C GLU A 108 12.15 7.71 0.10
N PHE A 109 11.07 7.14 -0.46
CA PHE A 109 10.89 6.99 -1.91
C PHE A 109 9.93 8.02 -2.53
N ASP A 110 9.42 8.96 -1.74
CA ASP A 110 8.60 10.03 -2.28
C ASP A 110 9.45 10.97 -3.13
N ALA A 111 8.95 11.29 -4.32
CA ALA A 111 9.57 12.30 -5.16
C ALA A 111 9.60 13.63 -4.39
N PRO A 112 10.70 14.40 -4.46
CA PRO A 112 10.76 15.69 -3.79
C PRO A 112 9.61 16.57 -4.27
N PRO A 113 8.99 17.36 -3.37
CA PRO A 113 7.92 18.25 -3.76
C PRO A 113 8.42 19.22 -4.83
N SER A 114 7.53 19.51 -5.78
CA SER A 114 7.79 20.54 -6.78
C SER A 114 8.10 21.88 -6.07
N PRO A 115 9.10 22.65 -6.51
CA PRO A 115 9.43 23.94 -5.90
C PRO A 115 8.24 24.90 -5.88
N GLU A 116 8.05 25.63 -4.78
CA GLU A 116 6.88 26.51 -4.59
C GLU A 116 6.82 27.68 -5.60
N HIS A 117 7.98 28.21 -6.02
CA HIS A 117 8.07 29.41 -6.85
C HIS A 117 9.16 29.41 -7.93
N SER A 118 9.91 28.31 -8.12
CA SER A 118 11.03 28.31 -9.09
C SER A 118 10.61 28.00 -10.53
N TYR A 119 9.34 27.67 -10.78
CA TYR A 119 8.85 27.49 -12.14
C TYR A 119 8.69 28.86 -12.81
N ASN A 120 9.37 29.06 -13.93
CA ASN A 120 9.19 30.21 -14.79
C ASN A 120 8.80 29.73 -16.21
N MET A 121 8.46 30.67 -17.09
CA MET A 121 8.21 30.39 -18.51
C MET A 121 9.37 30.86 -19.40
N GLU A 122 10.54 31.05 -18.81
CA GLU A 122 11.74 31.45 -19.55
C GLU A 122 12.34 30.21 -20.22
N PHE A 123 12.77 30.37 -21.47
CA PHE A 123 13.45 29.29 -22.17
C PHE A 123 14.87 29.13 -21.60
N PRO A 124 15.32 27.88 -21.35
CA PRO A 124 16.70 27.63 -20.96
C PRO A 124 17.68 28.19 -22.01
N THR A 125 18.82 28.68 -21.53
CA THR A 125 19.89 29.18 -22.40
C THR A 125 20.71 28.03 -23.03
N ASP A 126 21.38 28.27 -24.15
CA ASP A 126 22.24 27.26 -24.80
C ASP A 126 23.37 26.76 -23.87
N GLU A 127 23.88 27.64 -23.01
CA GLU A 127 24.88 27.28 -21.99
C GLU A 127 24.31 26.33 -20.93
N GLU A 128 23.04 26.46 -20.56
CA GLU A 128 22.38 25.55 -19.62
C GLU A 128 22.08 24.18 -20.23
N LEU A 129 21.69 24.16 -21.51
CA LEU A 129 21.45 22.93 -22.28
C LEU A 129 22.74 22.12 -22.50
N THR A 130 23.91 22.75 -22.48
CA THR A 130 25.21 22.11 -22.72
C THR A 130 25.98 21.74 -21.45
N LYS A 131 25.52 22.20 -20.27
CA LYS A 131 26.18 21.90 -18.97
C LYS A 131 26.16 20.41 -18.63
N GLN A 132 25.17 19.66 -19.10
CA GLN A 132 24.98 18.26 -18.73
C GLN A 132 24.39 17.47 -19.88
N ASP A 133 25.02 16.35 -20.23
CA ASP A 133 24.46 15.42 -21.19
C ASP A 133 23.16 14.80 -20.67
N PRO A 134 22.15 14.59 -21.54
CA PRO A 134 20.91 13.97 -21.13
C PRO A 134 21.17 12.54 -20.61
N PRO A 135 20.44 12.09 -19.58
CA PRO A 135 20.57 10.74 -19.08
C PRO A 135 20.22 9.72 -20.16
N ALA A 136 20.92 8.58 -20.16
CA ALA A 136 20.63 7.48 -21.06
C ALA A 136 19.21 6.94 -20.82
N LEU A 137 18.51 6.56 -21.90
CA LEU A 137 17.17 5.98 -21.79
C LEU A 137 17.23 4.66 -21.02
N PRO A 138 16.50 4.52 -19.89
CA PRO A 138 16.41 3.26 -19.18
C PRO A 138 15.81 2.16 -20.07
N PRO A 139 16.45 0.99 -20.19
CA PRO A 139 15.99 -0.07 -21.09
C PRO A 139 14.60 -0.61 -20.72
N GLN A 140 14.17 -0.45 -19.46
CA GLN A 140 12.85 -0.86 -18.99
C GLN A 140 11.71 -0.08 -19.67
N LEU A 141 11.97 1.17 -20.10
CA LEU A 141 10.96 1.98 -20.80
C LEU A 141 10.72 1.55 -22.24
N LEU A 142 11.56 0.65 -22.76
CA LEU A 142 11.34 0.02 -24.06
C LEU A 142 10.30 -1.12 -23.99
N MET A 143 9.91 -1.55 -22.78
CA MET A 143 8.90 -2.58 -22.56
C MET A 143 7.51 -1.92 -22.50
N THR A 144 6.67 -2.15 -23.51
CA THR A 144 5.30 -1.61 -23.52
C THR A 144 4.42 -2.35 -22.50
N ALA A 145 3.81 -1.62 -21.57
CA ALA A 145 2.89 -2.19 -20.57
C ALA A 145 1.59 -2.77 -21.17
N LEU A 146 1.23 -2.38 -22.40
CA LEU A 146 0.08 -2.90 -23.13
C LEU A 146 0.24 -4.34 -23.64
N GLY A 147 1.42 -4.95 -23.46
CA GLY A 147 1.69 -6.34 -23.84
C GLY A 147 2.00 -6.48 -25.33
N GLY A 148 2.89 -7.41 -25.66
CA GLY A 148 3.06 -7.89 -27.03
C GLY A 148 1.76 -8.49 -27.54
N THR A 149 1.61 -8.52 -28.86
CA THR A 149 0.47 -9.09 -29.60
C THR A 149 0.41 -10.62 -29.47
N ASP A 150 0.26 -11.15 -28.26
CA ASP A 150 -0.07 -12.55 -28.06
C ASP A 150 -1.59 -12.67 -27.98
N HIS A 151 -2.19 -12.76 -29.17
CA HIS A 151 -3.62 -12.98 -29.39
C HIS A 151 -4.11 -14.39 -28.97
N SER A 152 -3.40 -15.08 -28.07
CA SER A 152 -3.68 -16.50 -27.78
C SER A 152 -4.53 -16.77 -26.55
N ASP A 153 -4.80 -15.80 -25.66
CA ASP A 153 -5.76 -16.03 -24.57
C ASP A 153 -6.30 -14.71 -23.99
N GLU A 154 -7.52 -14.34 -24.38
CA GLU A 154 -8.25 -13.18 -23.84
C GLU A 154 -8.63 -13.36 -22.35
N LEU A 155 -8.40 -14.56 -21.81
CA LEU A 155 -8.72 -14.98 -20.43
C LEU A 155 -7.50 -15.08 -19.52
N ALA A 156 -6.27 -14.89 -20.02
CA ALA A 156 -5.08 -14.93 -19.18
C ALA A 156 -4.88 -13.61 -18.42
N PRO A 157 -4.56 -13.64 -17.11
CA PRO A 157 -4.22 -12.42 -16.38
C PRO A 157 -2.97 -11.80 -17.00
N LYS A 158 -3.09 -10.56 -17.52
CA LYS A 158 -1.94 -9.79 -18.02
C LYS A 158 -0.89 -9.71 -16.91
N ALA A 159 0.37 -9.95 -17.26
CA ALA A 159 1.49 -9.88 -16.32
C ALA A 159 1.50 -8.51 -15.59
N LYS A 160 1.80 -8.52 -14.29
CA LYS A 160 1.93 -7.30 -13.49
C LYS A 160 2.98 -6.38 -14.15
N PRO A 161 2.64 -5.13 -14.51
CA PRO A 161 3.61 -4.23 -15.13
C PRO A 161 4.73 -3.89 -14.15
N GLN A 162 5.94 -3.66 -14.67
CA GLN A 162 7.04 -3.15 -13.84
C GLN A 162 6.70 -1.74 -13.36
N HIS A 163 6.98 -1.44 -12.09
CA HIS A 163 6.66 -0.15 -11.49
C HIS A 163 7.31 1.04 -12.24
N VAL A 164 8.51 0.83 -12.80
CA VAL A 164 9.27 1.83 -13.57
C VAL A 164 8.58 2.25 -14.88
N VAL A 165 7.63 1.45 -15.38
CA VAL A 165 6.90 1.76 -16.63
C VAL A 165 5.62 2.57 -16.35
N LEU A 166 5.18 2.61 -15.09
CA LEU A 166 3.97 3.35 -14.71
C LEU A 166 4.17 4.85 -14.90
N ASN A 167 3.09 5.55 -15.21
CA ASN A 167 3.06 7.00 -15.44
C ASN A 167 3.89 7.48 -16.64
N HIS A 168 4.49 6.59 -17.42
CA HIS A 168 5.11 6.91 -18.71
C HIS A 168 4.08 6.89 -19.85
N LEU A 169 4.13 7.91 -20.70
CA LEU A 169 3.26 8.04 -21.87
C LEU A 169 3.85 7.25 -23.05
N PHE A 170 3.05 6.33 -23.59
CA PHE A 170 3.35 5.59 -24.81
C PHE A 170 2.55 6.16 -25.98
N ILE A 171 3.16 6.19 -27.15
CA ILE A 171 2.52 6.62 -28.38
C ILE A 171 2.66 5.49 -29.40
N GLU A 172 1.54 5.05 -29.97
CA GLU A 172 1.59 4.09 -31.06
C GLU A 172 2.23 4.75 -32.28
N LYS A 173 3.27 4.11 -32.83
CA LYS A 173 3.89 4.56 -34.08
C LYS A 173 3.00 4.15 -35.26
N GLY A 174 1.96 4.96 -35.51
CA GLY A 174 1.11 4.82 -36.69
C GLY A 174 1.90 5.11 -37.96
N TRP A 175 2.24 4.06 -38.71
CA TRP A 175 2.87 4.21 -40.01
C TRP A 175 1.90 4.89 -41.01
N GLY A 176 2.11 6.18 -41.24
CA GLY A 176 1.96 6.83 -42.55
C GLY A 176 0.59 7.28 -43.04
N ALA A 177 -0.55 6.78 -42.52
CA ALA A 177 -1.86 7.07 -43.15
C ALA A 177 -3.03 7.45 -42.23
N GLN A 178 -2.95 7.21 -40.91
CA GLN A 178 -4.07 7.44 -40.01
C GLN A 178 -4.10 8.89 -39.49
N SER A 179 -5.26 9.54 -39.59
CA SER A 179 -5.59 10.80 -38.91
C SER A 179 -5.95 10.54 -37.44
N LEU A 180 -5.30 9.59 -36.78
CA LEU A 180 -5.63 9.13 -35.44
C LEU A 180 -4.34 8.89 -34.65
N LEU A 181 -4.28 9.49 -33.46
CA LEU A 181 -3.21 9.33 -32.49
C LEU A 181 -3.71 8.44 -31.36
N ALA A 182 -3.04 7.32 -31.11
CA ALA A 182 -3.29 6.47 -29.95
C ALA A 182 -2.22 6.75 -28.87
N LEU A 183 -2.69 7.13 -27.69
CA LEU A 183 -1.87 7.38 -26.50
C LEU A 183 -2.16 6.33 -25.45
N GLY A 184 -1.12 5.71 -24.89
CA GLY A 184 -1.21 4.70 -23.84
C GLY A 184 -0.57 5.17 -22.54
N LEU A 185 -1.19 4.86 -21.41
CA LEU A 185 -0.66 5.15 -20.07
C LEU A 185 -1.06 4.04 -19.11
N THR A 186 -0.15 3.57 -18.28
CA THR A 186 -0.48 2.66 -17.17
C THR A 186 -0.37 3.41 -15.85
N HIS A 187 -1.46 3.43 -15.08
CA HIS A 187 -1.51 4.04 -13.76
C HIS A 187 -1.85 2.98 -12.71
N ARG A 188 -1.34 3.16 -11.50
CA ARG A 188 -1.64 2.27 -10.37
C ARG A 188 -2.65 2.93 -9.45
N PHE A 189 -3.74 2.24 -9.15
CA PHE A 189 -4.73 2.64 -8.14
C PHE A 189 -4.73 1.57 -7.04
N GLN A 190 -4.22 1.93 -5.85
CA GLN A 190 -3.98 0.99 -4.76
C GLN A 190 -3.16 -0.22 -5.24
N SER A 191 -3.65 -1.44 -5.02
CA SER A 191 -3.02 -2.69 -5.48
C SER A 191 -3.36 -3.08 -6.93
N LYS A 192 -4.07 -2.22 -7.67
CA LYS A 192 -4.54 -2.50 -9.03
C LYS A 192 -3.85 -1.61 -10.07
N TYR A 193 -3.74 -2.13 -11.29
CA TYR A 193 -3.09 -1.46 -12.41
C TYR A 193 -4.13 -1.23 -13.51
N VAL A 194 -4.21 0.01 -14.00
CA VAL A 194 -5.18 0.44 -15.00
C VAL A 194 -4.45 0.95 -16.22
N ASN A 195 -4.78 0.41 -17.39
CA ASN A 195 -4.27 0.86 -18.68
C ASN A 195 -5.29 1.79 -19.34
N PHE A 196 -4.89 3.03 -19.58
CA PHE A 196 -5.65 4.01 -20.34
C PHE A 196 -5.16 4.03 -21.78
N VAL A 197 -6.10 3.98 -22.73
CA VAL A 197 -5.83 4.20 -24.15
C VAL A 197 -6.73 5.30 -24.65
N LEU A 198 -6.14 6.41 -25.08
CA LEU A 198 -6.85 7.56 -25.65
C LEU A 198 -6.62 7.61 -27.16
N TYR A 199 -7.70 7.54 -27.92
CA TYR A 199 -7.70 7.76 -29.37
C TYR A 199 -8.12 9.19 -29.67
N LYS A 200 -7.22 9.97 -30.28
CA LYS A 200 -7.44 11.37 -30.62
C LYS A 200 -7.29 11.59 -32.13
N PRO A 201 -8.32 12.10 -32.84
CA PRO A 201 -8.19 12.40 -34.25
C PRO A 201 -7.22 13.59 -34.47
N LEU A 202 -6.34 13.45 -35.46
CA LEU A 202 -5.44 14.49 -35.93
C LEU A 202 -6.09 15.19 -37.13
N VAL A 203 -6.57 16.42 -36.91
CA VAL A 203 -7.08 17.26 -37.99
C VAL A 203 -5.88 17.78 -38.78
N ARG A 204 -5.70 17.33 -40.02
CA ARG A 204 -4.77 17.97 -40.96
C ARG A 204 -5.38 19.33 -41.35
N ARG A 205 -4.74 20.43 -40.95
CA ARG A 205 -5.01 21.78 -41.47
C ARG A 205 -4.12 22.07 -42.66
#